data_AF-A0A1Q9VVX8-F1
#
_entry.id   AF-A0A1Q9VVX8-F1
#
_cell.length_a   1.000
_cell.length_b   1.000
_cell.length_c   1.000
_cell.angle_alpha   90.00
_cell.angle_beta   90.00
_cell.angle_gamma   90.00
#
_symmetry.space_group_name_H-M   'P 1'
#
loop_
_entity.id
_entity.type
_entity.pdbx_description
1 polymer ?
#
loop_
_entity_poly.entity_id
_entity_poly.type
_entity_poly.pdbx_seq_one_letter_code
_entity_poly.pdbx_strand_id
1 'polypeptide(L)'
;MDWADDISYAVHDVEDFFRASLVPVDDYKSNTETLDILLEYVESPRALGPLTGEVKDALTSMLEFFPAARFSGRTEDLAALDRLRGVLLTQFINAASVDAQALVREPIQERLNSILKQLIWFHIIDDPTLSNIQAGQRRVLREIFEALRPVAEEAYGSGGTEPPGEQALRRLPYGLRRAIGVGLSQESGYTLRQKIVRGLLDYIAGLSDSEAYHLHAVLRGREHAGQLHRN
;
A
#
# COMPACT_ATOMS: atom_id res chain seq x y z
N MET A 1 -7.72 -11.42 12.12
CA MET A 1 -7.85 -10.61 10.89
C MET A 1 -6.47 -10.46 10.27
N ASP A 2 -5.50 -9.95 11.03
CA ASP A 2 -4.12 -9.70 10.60
C ASP A 2 -3.47 -10.87 9.86
N TRP A 3 -3.50 -12.10 10.39
CA TRP A 3 -2.87 -13.25 9.72
C TRP A 3 -3.49 -13.60 8.36
N ALA A 4 -4.81 -13.48 8.23
CA ALA A 4 -5.48 -13.75 6.96
C ALA A 4 -5.09 -12.72 5.89
N ASP A 5 -4.95 -11.45 6.29
CA ASP A 5 -4.46 -10.37 5.43
C ASP A 5 -2.99 -10.60 5.05
N ASP A 6 -2.16 -10.99 6.02
CA ASP A 6 -0.73 -11.25 5.84
C ASP A 6 -0.45 -12.39 4.86
N ILE A 7 -1.27 -13.46 4.88
CA ILE A 7 -1.21 -14.55 3.90
C ILE A 7 -1.68 -14.05 2.53
N SER A 8 -2.81 -13.35 2.49
CA SER A 8 -3.43 -12.91 1.23
C SER A 8 -2.47 -11.99 0.48
N TYR A 9 -1.87 -11.03 1.19
CA TYR A 9 -0.87 -10.12 0.63
C TYR A 9 0.35 -10.87 0.09
N ALA A 10 0.96 -11.75 0.89
CA ALA A 10 2.17 -12.46 0.48
C ALA A 10 1.96 -13.37 -0.75
N VAL A 11 0.82 -14.07 -0.82
CA VAL A 11 0.54 -14.99 -1.93
C VAL A 11 0.10 -14.26 -3.19
N HIS A 12 -0.79 -13.28 -3.07
CA HIS A 12 -1.30 -12.54 -4.24
C HIS A 12 -0.25 -11.63 -4.84
N ASP A 13 0.60 -10.96 -4.04
CA ASP A 13 1.66 -10.14 -4.59
C ASP A 13 2.65 -10.97 -5.41
N VAL A 14 3.04 -12.17 -4.93
CA VAL A 14 3.91 -13.07 -5.69
C VAL A 14 3.25 -13.47 -7.01
N GLU A 15 1.95 -13.76 -7.02
CA GLU A 15 1.19 -14.05 -8.24
C GLU A 15 1.18 -12.84 -9.20
N ASP A 16 0.79 -11.66 -8.72
CA ASP A 16 0.58 -10.46 -9.53
C ASP A 16 1.91 -9.92 -10.09
N PHE A 17 2.96 -9.86 -9.27
CA PHE A 17 4.27 -9.39 -9.72
C PHE A 17 5.00 -10.39 -10.61
N PHE A 18 4.73 -11.70 -10.48
CA PHE A 18 5.18 -12.67 -11.47
C PHE A 18 4.48 -12.48 -12.81
N ARG A 19 3.15 -12.29 -12.79
CA ARG A 19 2.37 -12.01 -14.02
C ARG A 19 2.83 -10.73 -14.72
N ALA A 20 3.25 -9.72 -13.94
CA ALA A 20 3.83 -8.49 -14.45
C ALA A 20 5.29 -8.62 -14.92
N SER A 21 5.92 -9.80 -14.80
CA SER A 21 7.34 -10.04 -15.07
C SER A 21 8.29 -9.16 -14.25
N LEU A 22 7.88 -8.77 -13.04
CA LEU A 22 8.65 -7.93 -12.12
C LEU A 22 9.37 -8.76 -11.05
N VAL A 23 8.84 -9.94 -10.69
CA VAL A 23 9.51 -10.91 -9.80
C VAL A 23 9.80 -12.18 -10.59
N PRO A 24 11.07 -12.64 -10.66
CA PRO A 24 11.48 -13.82 -11.43
C PRO A 24 11.19 -15.12 -10.65
N VAL A 25 9.93 -15.36 -10.30
CA VAL A 25 9.49 -16.54 -9.54
C VAL A 25 9.95 -17.84 -10.23
N ASP A 26 10.00 -17.84 -11.56
CA ASP A 26 10.43 -18.98 -12.37
C ASP A 26 11.92 -19.33 -12.27
N ASP A 27 12.74 -18.37 -11.84
CA ASP A 27 14.19 -18.51 -11.81
C ASP A 27 14.68 -19.16 -10.50
N TYR A 28 13.99 -18.89 -9.38
CA TYR A 28 14.43 -19.30 -8.03
C TYR A 28 14.57 -20.80 -7.81
N LYS A 29 13.85 -21.61 -8.60
CA LYS A 29 13.95 -23.07 -8.52
C LYS A 29 15.22 -23.60 -9.17
N SER A 30 15.65 -23.00 -10.28
CA SER A 30 16.75 -23.52 -11.12
C SER A 30 18.04 -22.73 -11.04
N ASN A 31 17.99 -21.48 -10.57
CA ASN A 31 19.12 -20.58 -10.53
C ASN A 31 19.55 -20.33 -9.09
N THR A 32 20.60 -21.06 -8.67
CA THR A 32 21.16 -20.97 -7.33
C THR A 32 21.73 -19.59 -7.03
N GLU A 33 22.32 -18.91 -8.02
CA GLU A 33 22.89 -17.57 -7.83
C GLU A 33 21.80 -16.54 -7.48
N THR A 34 20.69 -16.54 -8.22
CA THR A 34 19.54 -15.67 -7.92
C THR A 34 18.95 -15.94 -6.54
N LEU A 35 18.85 -17.23 -6.15
CA LEU A 35 18.38 -17.61 -4.83
C LEU A 35 19.35 -17.20 -3.72
N ASP A 36 20.65 -17.36 -3.92
CA ASP A 36 21.68 -16.99 -2.95
C ASP A 36 21.69 -15.48 -2.68
N ILE A 37 21.56 -14.66 -3.72
CA ILE A 37 21.45 -13.19 -3.59
C ILE A 37 20.21 -12.81 -2.77
N LEU A 38 19.06 -13.45 -3.05
CA LEU A 38 17.85 -13.23 -2.25
C LEU A 38 18.06 -13.65 -0.80
N LEU A 39 18.66 -14.81 -0.55
CA LEU A 39 18.91 -15.31 0.80
C LEU A 39 19.86 -14.39 1.58
N GLU A 40 20.90 -13.86 0.94
CA GLU A 40 21.79 -12.86 1.56
C GLU A 40 21.00 -11.61 1.99
N TYR A 41 20.12 -11.10 1.12
CA TYR A 41 19.24 -9.98 1.46
C TYR A 41 18.30 -10.33 2.63
N VAL A 42 17.61 -11.47 2.55
CA VAL A 42 16.65 -11.93 3.56
C VAL A 42 17.32 -12.13 4.92
N GLU A 43 18.52 -12.70 4.95
CA GLU A 43 19.29 -12.94 6.17
C GLU A 43 19.95 -11.69 6.74
N SER A 44 19.91 -10.57 6.01
CA SER A 44 20.44 -9.30 6.50
C SER A 44 19.63 -8.80 7.72
N PRO A 45 20.27 -8.06 8.66
CA PRO A 45 19.57 -7.45 9.79
C PRO A 45 18.50 -6.41 9.42
N ARG A 46 18.51 -5.94 8.16
CA ARG A 46 17.52 -4.98 7.65
C ARG A 46 16.22 -5.65 7.20
N ALA A 47 16.28 -6.93 6.86
CA ALA A 47 15.14 -7.73 6.43
C ALA A 47 14.67 -8.61 7.60
N LEU A 48 14.99 -9.91 7.56
CA LEU A 48 14.48 -10.87 8.53
C LEU A 48 15.54 -11.34 9.53
N GLY A 49 16.82 -11.16 9.25
CA GLY A 49 17.92 -11.75 10.00
C GLY A 49 18.11 -13.25 9.71
N PRO A 50 19.04 -13.93 10.40
CA PRO A 50 19.45 -15.31 10.09
C PRO A 50 18.27 -16.29 9.98
N LEU A 51 18.34 -17.21 9.01
CA LEU A 51 17.37 -18.30 8.87
C LEU A 51 17.91 -19.58 9.50
N THR A 52 17.02 -20.35 10.13
CA THR A 52 17.35 -21.69 10.61
C THR A 52 17.45 -22.68 9.44
N GLY A 53 18.16 -23.80 9.64
CA GLY A 53 18.23 -24.88 8.63
C GLY A 53 16.84 -25.40 8.24
N GLU A 54 15.97 -25.61 9.23
CA GLU A 54 14.58 -26.05 9.02
C GLU A 54 13.78 -25.11 8.10
N VAL A 55 13.99 -23.80 8.24
CA VAL A 55 13.33 -22.80 7.36
C VAL A 55 13.91 -22.86 5.94
N LYS A 56 15.22 -23.06 5.78
CA LYS A 56 15.84 -23.20 4.46
C LYS A 56 15.39 -24.48 3.75
N ASP A 57 15.24 -25.58 4.48
CA ASP A 57 14.71 -26.85 3.96
C ASP A 57 13.24 -26.70 3.55
N ALA A 58 12.43 -26.04 4.37
CA ALA A 58 11.04 -25.77 4.08
C ALA A 58 10.87 -24.80 2.88
N LEU A 59 11.76 -23.80 2.75
CA LEU A 59 11.80 -22.90 1.60
C LEU A 59 12.13 -23.67 0.32
N THR A 60 13.15 -24.54 0.35
CA THR A 60 13.52 -25.38 -0.80
C THR A 60 12.33 -26.24 -1.24
N SER A 61 11.59 -26.82 -0.29
CA SER A 61 10.39 -27.59 -0.57
C SER A 61 9.25 -26.74 -1.16
N MET A 62 9.13 -25.48 -0.74
CA MET A 62 8.15 -24.53 -1.28
C MET A 62 8.47 -24.11 -2.71
N LEU A 63 9.76 -23.90 -3.02
CA LEU A 63 10.23 -23.53 -4.37
C LEU A 63 9.92 -24.60 -5.43
N GLU A 64 9.73 -25.86 -5.03
CA GLU A 64 9.35 -26.93 -5.97
C GLU A 64 8.02 -26.67 -6.68
N PHE A 65 7.12 -25.92 -6.05
CA PHE A 65 5.82 -25.55 -6.61
C PHE A 65 5.86 -24.27 -7.45
N PHE A 66 7.00 -23.57 -7.49
CA PHE A 66 7.13 -22.36 -8.30
C PHE A 66 7.10 -22.75 -9.79
N PRO A 67 6.53 -21.88 -10.66
CA PRO A 67 6.56 -22.08 -12.11
C PRO A 67 8.00 -22.32 -12.59
N ALA A 68 8.19 -23.10 -13.66
CA ALA A 68 9.51 -23.36 -14.23
C ALA A 68 9.82 -22.48 -15.47
N ALA A 69 8.87 -21.64 -15.86
CA ALA A 69 8.99 -20.78 -17.04
C ALA A 69 8.33 -19.44 -16.79
N ARG A 70 8.87 -18.40 -17.43
CA ARG A 70 8.32 -17.03 -17.38
C ARG A 70 6.85 -16.98 -17.76
N PHE A 71 6.12 -16.09 -17.11
CA PHE A 71 4.74 -15.85 -17.43
C PHE A 71 4.59 -15.28 -18.84
N SER A 72 3.79 -15.96 -19.67
CA SER A 72 3.49 -15.58 -21.05
C SER A 72 1.99 -15.39 -21.31
N GLY A 73 1.15 -15.55 -20.28
CA GLY A 73 -0.30 -15.44 -20.37
C GLY A 73 -0.98 -16.68 -20.96
N ARG A 74 -0.27 -17.80 -21.12
CA ARG A 74 -0.86 -19.05 -21.61
C ARG A 74 -1.69 -19.72 -20.51
N THR A 75 -2.62 -20.57 -20.93
CA THR A 75 -3.46 -21.36 -20.02
C THR A 75 -2.64 -22.22 -19.06
N GLU A 76 -1.50 -22.74 -19.53
CA GLU A 76 -0.55 -23.51 -18.71
C GLU A 76 0.06 -22.67 -17.59
N ASP A 77 0.40 -21.41 -17.87
CA ASP A 77 0.96 -20.47 -16.90
C ASP A 77 -0.08 -20.13 -15.82
N LEU A 78 -1.32 -19.85 -16.23
CA LEU A 78 -2.44 -19.61 -15.32
C LEU A 78 -2.71 -20.83 -14.42
N ALA A 79 -2.70 -22.02 -14.99
CA ALA A 79 -2.87 -23.25 -14.23
C ALA A 79 -1.71 -23.50 -13.25
N ALA A 80 -0.48 -23.12 -13.60
CA ALA A 80 0.66 -23.18 -12.69
C ALA A 80 0.52 -22.20 -11.52
N LEU A 81 0.06 -20.98 -11.78
CA LEU A 81 -0.20 -19.99 -10.74
C LEU A 81 -1.35 -20.39 -9.81
N ASP A 82 -2.44 -20.90 -10.36
CA ASP A 82 -3.56 -21.40 -9.56
C ASP A 82 -3.14 -22.55 -8.63
N ARG A 83 -2.26 -23.44 -9.11
CA ARG A 83 -1.66 -24.50 -8.29
C ARG A 83 -0.75 -23.92 -7.19
N LEU A 84 0.17 -23.02 -7.54
CA LEU A 84 1.05 -22.36 -6.57
C LEU A 84 0.24 -21.68 -5.47
N ARG A 85 -0.73 -20.84 -5.85
CA ARG A 85 -1.64 -20.15 -4.92
C ARG A 85 -2.36 -21.15 -4.01
N GLY A 86 -2.94 -22.20 -4.58
CA GLY A 86 -3.66 -23.22 -3.82
C GLY A 86 -2.78 -23.91 -2.78
N VAL A 87 -1.54 -24.27 -3.15
CA VAL A 87 -0.56 -24.89 -2.25
C VAL A 87 -0.18 -23.95 -1.12
N LEU A 88 0.22 -22.70 -1.44
CA LEU A 88 0.65 -21.72 -0.45
C LEU A 88 -0.48 -21.36 0.53
N LEU A 89 -1.68 -21.07 0.03
CA LEU A 89 -2.84 -20.78 0.88
C LEU A 89 -3.15 -21.96 1.80
N THR A 90 -3.19 -23.18 1.27
CA THR A 90 -3.45 -24.38 2.08
C THR A 90 -2.38 -24.58 3.14
N GLN A 91 -1.11 -24.40 2.79
CA GLN A 91 0.02 -24.53 3.71
C GLN A 91 -0.07 -23.52 4.86
N PHE A 92 -0.33 -22.24 4.58
CA PHE A 92 -0.38 -21.20 5.60
C PHE A 92 -1.66 -21.22 6.44
N ILE A 93 -2.79 -21.61 5.86
CA ILE A 93 -4.07 -21.75 6.60
C ILE A 93 -3.98 -22.93 7.57
N ASN A 94 -3.47 -24.08 7.12
CA ASN A 94 -3.37 -25.28 7.96
C ASN A 94 -2.31 -25.14 9.07
N ALA A 95 -1.33 -24.24 8.88
CA ALA A 95 -0.31 -23.92 9.86
C ALA A 95 -0.77 -22.89 10.92
N ALA A 96 -2.08 -22.66 11.04
CA ALA A 96 -2.66 -21.80 12.04
C ALA A 96 -3.79 -22.51 12.79
N SER A 97 -3.82 -22.33 14.11
CA SER A 97 -4.84 -22.87 15.00
C SER A 97 -5.25 -21.84 16.05
N VAL A 98 -6.33 -22.14 16.79
CA VAL A 98 -6.81 -21.28 17.87
C VAL A 98 -6.61 -22.01 19.19
N ASP A 99 -5.83 -21.42 20.08
CA ASP A 99 -5.65 -21.89 21.45
C ASP A 99 -6.01 -20.78 22.43
N ALA A 100 -6.85 -21.08 23.42
CA ALA A 100 -7.29 -20.13 24.45
C ALA A 100 -7.66 -18.72 23.93
N GLN A 101 -8.37 -18.66 22.80
CA GLN A 101 -8.77 -17.43 22.07
C GLN A 101 -7.63 -16.65 21.40
N ALA A 102 -6.41 -17.15 21.44
CA ALA A 102 -5.28 -16.63 20.69
C ALA A 102 -5.05 -17.43 19.40
N LEU A 103 -4.64 -16.74 18.34
CA LEU A 103 -4.17 -17.37 17.13
C LEU A 103 -2.74 -17.89 17.34
N VAL A 104 -2.55 -19.19 17.21
CA VAL A 104 -1.24 -19.84 17.21
C VAL A 104 -0.85 -20.14 15.77
N ARG A 105 0.38 -19.78 15.41
CA ARG A 105 0.93 -19.97 14.06
C ARG A 105 2.18 -20.83 14.17
N GLU A 106 2.35 -21.76 13.25
CA GLU A 106 3.57 -22.55 13.21
C GLU A 106 4.77 -21.65 12.81
N PRO A 107 5.86 -21.65 13.59
CA PRO A 107 6.96 -20.71 13.39
C PRO A 107 7.62 -20.78 12.00
N ILE A 108 7.72 -21.98 11.42
CA ILE A 108 8.35 -22.19 10.12
C ILE A 108 7.50 -21.52 9.03
N GLN A 109 6.19 -21.70 9.04
CA GLN A 109 5.26 -21.18 8.04
C GLN A 109 5.07 -19.67 8.19
N GLU A 110 5.07 -19.15 9.42
CA GLU A 110 5.15 -17.70 9.63
C GLU A 110 6.43 -17.11 9.02
N ARG A 111 7.56 -17.83 9.14
CA ARG A 111 8.82 -17.41 8.54
C ARG A 111 8.80 -17.51 7.01
N LEU A 112 8.24 -18.56 6.44
CA LEU A 112 8.07 -18.70 4.98
C LEU A 112 7.17 -17.60 4.42
N ASN A 113 6.04 -17.30 5.08
CA ASN A 113 5.17 -16.18 4.68
C ASN A 113 5.94 -14.85 4.70
N SER A 114 6.80 -14.65 5.71
CA SER A 114 7.67 -13.48 5.80
C SER A 114 8.69 -13.42 4.64
N ILE A 115 9.25 -14.57 4.23
CA ILE A 115 10.18 -14.66 3.08
C ILE A 115 9.47 -14.32 1.77
N LEU A 116 8.24 -14.79 1.55
CA LEU A 116 7.45 -14.41 0.37
C LEU A 116 7.26 -12.89 0.28
N LYS A 117 6.99 -12.22 1.42
CA LYS A 117 6.96 -10.76 1.46
C LYS A 117 8.30 -10.14 1.08
N GLN A 118 9.43 -10.74 1.47
CA GLN A 118 10.76 -10.23 1.11
C GLN A 118 11.05 -10.27 -0.39
N LEU A 119 10.40 -11.15 -1.17
CA LEU A 119 10.51 -11.11 -2.64
C LEU A 119 10.04 -9.76 -3.18
N ILE A 120 8.96 -9.23 -2.62
CA ILE A 120 8.39 -7.95 -3.02
C ILE A 120 9.25 -6.79 -2.52
N TRP A 121 9.75 -6.88 -1.29
CA TRP A 121 10.68 -5.88 -0.78
C TRP A 121 11.93 -5.78 -1.66
N PHE A 122 12.54 -6.91 -1.97
CA PHE A 122 13.78 -6.99 -2.75
C PHE A 122 13.61 -6.50 -4.20
N HIS A 123 12.54 -6.91 -4.89
CA HIS A 123 12.37 -6.59 -6.32
C HIS A 123 11.60 -5.30 -6.59
N ILE A 124 10.70 -4.91 -5.69
CA ILE A 124 9.71 -3.86 -5.96
C ILE A 124 9.91 -2.67 -5.03
N ILE A 125 9.92 -2.88 -3.72
CA ILE A 125 9.88 -1.78 -2.75
C ILE A 125 11.24 -1.09 -2.64
N ASP A 126 12.31 -1.86 -2.59
CA ASP A 126 13.68 -1.34 -2.56
C ASP A 126 14.17 -0.91 -3.96
N ASP A 127 13.33 -1.01 -5.00
CA ASP A 127 13.64 -0.50 -6.33
C ASP A 127 13.74 1.05 -6.31
N PRO A 128 14.85 1.64 -6.79
CA PRO A 128 15.04 3.08 -6.82
C PRO A 128 13.97 3.84 -7.62
N THR A 129 13.39 3.23 -8.65
CA THR A 129 12.34 3.83 -9.49
C THR A 129 11.06 4.02 -8.68
N LEU A 130 10.64 2.98 -7.95
CA LEU A 130 9.46 3.07 -7.09
C LEU A 130 9.69 4.10 -5.96
N SER A 131 10.88 4.11 -5.37
CA SER A 131 11.26 5.11 -4.37
C SER A 131 11.11 6.54 -4.89
N ASN A 132 11.50 6.81 -6.15
CA ASN A 132 11.33 8.10 -6.80
C ASN A 132 9.85 8.45 -7.04
N ILE A 133 9.04 7.48 -7.50
CA ILE A 133 7.59 7.67 -7.70
C ILE A 133 6.92 8.02 -6.38
N GLN A 134 7.17 7.25 -5.32
CA GLN A 134 6.61 7.52 -4.00
C GLN A 134 7.06 8.87 -3.43
N ALA A 135 8.31 9.27 -3.66
CA ALA A 135 8.79 10.60 -3.28
C ALA A 135 8.00 11.70 -4.00
N GLY A 136 7.70 11.50 -5.29
CA GLY A 136 6.82 12.37 -6.07
C GLY A 136 5.39 12.42 -5.53
N GLN A 137 4.77 11.28 -5.26
CA GLN A 137 3.42 11.19 -4.70
C GLN A 137 3.32 11.86 -3.31
N ARG A 138 4.28 11.60 -2.41
CA ARG A 138 4.37 12.27 -1.10
C ARG A 138 4.47 13.78 -1.25
N ARG A 139 5.23 14.26 -2.25
CA ARG A 139 5.34 15.68 -2.57
C ARG A 139 4.01 16.26 -3.06
N VAL A 140 3.30 15.56 -3.95
CA VAL A 140 1.97 15.98 -4.44
C VAL A 140 1.00 16.18 -3.29
N LEU A 141 0.84 15.18 -2.42
CA LEU A 141 -0.07 15.26 -1.27
C LEU A 141 0.31 16.39 -0.30
N ARG A 142 1.62 16.57 -0.04
CA ARG A 142 2.12 17.66 0.79
C ARG A 142 1.80 19.03 0.20
N GLU A 143 2.05 19.23 -1.09
CA GLU A 143 1.79 20.51 -1.76
C GLU A 143 0.27 20.82 -1.80
N ILE A 144 -0.60 19.82 -1.97
CA ILE A 144 -2.06 20.00 -1.86
C ILE A 144 -2.44 20.46 -0.44
N PHE A 145 -1.93 19.77 0.59
CA PHE A 145 -2.21 20.11 1.98
C PHE A 145 -1.74 21.52 2.33
N GLU A 146 -0.51 21.87 1.95
CA GLU A 146 0.08 23.19 2.20
C GLU A 146 -0.68 24.32 1.47
N ALA A 147 -1.20 24.06 0.28
CA ALA A 147 -2.00 25.02 -0.47
C ALA A 147 -3.40 25.23 0.12
N LEU A 148 -4.09 24.17 0.54
CA LEU A 148 -5.47 24.25 1.01
C LEU A 148 -5.60 24.62 2.49
N ARG A 149 -4.64 24.26 3.35
CA ARG A 149 -4.69 24.53 4.79
C ARG A 149 -4.92 26.01 5.13
N PRO A 150 -4.12 26.99 4.67
CA PRO A 150 -4.33 28.38 5.04
C PRO A 150 -5.68 28.91 4.55
N VAL A 151 -6.12 28.52 3.35
CA VAL A 151 -7.42 28.92 2.79
C VAL A 151 -8.57 28.37 3.63
N ALA A 152 -8.46 27.12 4.09
CA ALA A 152 -9.46 26.51 4.97
C ALA A 152 -9.47 27.13 6.37
N GLU A 153 -8.29 27.36 6.96
CA GLU A 153 -8.15 28.00 8.28
C GLU A 153 -8.69 29.45 8.27
N GLU A 154 -8.45 30.20 7.19
CA GLU A 154 -9.02 31.53 6.96
C GLU A 154 -10.53 31.46 6.78
N ALA A 155 -11.01 30.57 5.90
CA ALA A 155 -12.43 30.48 5.57
C ALA A 155 -13.30 30.13 6.78
N TYR A 156 -12.82 29.27 7.68
CA TYR A 156 -13.51 28.86 8.90
C TYR A 156 -13.13 29.70 10.13
N GLY A 157 -12.35 30.77 9.95
CA GLY A 157 -12.07 31.75 10.99
C GLY A 157 -11.32 31.15 12.19
N SER A 158 -10.12 30.63 11.95
CA SER A 158 -9.20 30.11 12.99
C SER A 158 -8.65 31.22 13.91
N GLY A 159 -9.53 32.08 14.44
CA GLY A 159 -9.22 33.30 15.19
C GLY A 159 -10.37 34.31 15.33
N GLY A 160 -11.56 34.07 14.76
CA GLY A 160 -12.71 34.99 14.81
C GLY A 160 -13.94 34.38 15.52
N THR A 161 -14.77 35.23 16.14
CA THR A 161 -16.02 34.83 16.82
C THR A 161 -17.23 34.72 15.88
N GLU A 162 -17.08 35.10 14.61
CA GLU A 162 -18.16 35.11 13.63
C GLU A 162 -18.17 33.86 12.76
N PRO A 163 -19.36 33.36 12.35
CA PRO A 163 -19.46 32.23 11.44
C PRO A 163 -18.82 32.55 10.09
N PRO A 164 -18.30 31.52 9.39
CA PRO A 164 -17.62 31.70 8.12
C PRO A 164 -18.52 32.32 7.05
N GLY A 165 -18.09 33.44 6.47
CA GLY A 165 -18.81 34.10 5.39
C GLY A 165 -18.96 33.19 4.16
N GLU A 166 -20.15 33.17 3.55
CA GLU A 166 -20.46 32.28 2.42
C GLU A 166 -19.48 32.44 1.23
N GLN A 167 -18.98 33.66 1.01
CA GLN A 167 -17.98 33.96 -0.01
C GLN A 167 -16.64 33.25 0.22
N ALA A 168 -16.20 33.15 1.48
CA ALA A 168 -14.94 32.48 1.83
C ALA A 168 -15.06 30.96 1.64
N LEU A 169 -16.20 30.38 2.05
CA LEU A 169 -16.49 28.96 1.87
C LEU A 169 -16.55 28.56 0.39
N ARG A 170 -17.07 29.42 -0.50
CA ARG A 170 -17.13 29.15 -1.95
C ARG A 170 -15.76 29.00 -2.61
N ARG A 171 -14.66 29.44 -1.97
CA ARG A 171 -13.29 29.24 -2.48
C ARG A 171 -12.77 27.83 -2.24
N LEU A 172 -13.42 27.04 -1.39
CA LEU A 172 -13.00 25.68 -1.05
C LEU A 172 -13.71 24.64 -1.94
N PRO A 173 -13.02 23.56 -2.33
CA PRO A 173 -13.65 22.40 -2.92
C PRO A 173 -14.85 21.93 -2.10
N TYR A 174 -15.93 21.55 -2.77
CA TYR A 174 -17.15 21.12 -2.08
C TYR A 174 -16.92 19.89 -1.19
N GLY A 175 -16.10 18.93 -1.64
CA GLY A 175 -15.71 17.77 -0.83
C GLY A 175 -14.99 18.17 0.47
N LEU A 176 -14.09 19.16 0.40
CA LEU A 176 -13.39 19.68 1.57
C LEU A 176 -14.35 20.33 2.57
N ARG A 177 -15.29 21.16 2.09
CA ARG A 177 -16.32 21.77 2.96
C ARG A 177 -17.15 20.73 3.67
N ARG A 178 -17.55 19.66 2.95
CA ARG A 178 -18.30 18.55 3.53
C ARG A 178 -17.49 17.84 4.62
N ALA A 179 -16.23 17.51 4.35
CA ALA A 179 -15.36 16.82 5.30
C ALA A 179 -15.13 17.64 6.58
N ILE A 180 -14.85 18.95 6.46
CA ILE A 180 -14.75 19.86 7.61
C ILE A 180 -16.09 19.94 8.36
N GLY A 181 -17.21 20.06 7.64
CA GLY A 181 -18.55 20.11 8.24
C GLY A 181 -18.86 18.91 9.12
N VAL A 182 -18.47 17.70 8.68
CA VAL A 182 -18.60 16.47 9.49
C VAL A 182 -17.80 16.61 10.79
N GLY A 183 -16.51 16.97 10.71
CA GLY A 183 -15.67 17.14 11.90
C GLY A 183 -16.14 18.24 12.87
N LEU A 184 -16.74 19.31 12.35
CA LEU A 184 -17.35 20.37 13.16
C LEU A 184 -18.59 19.88 13.90
N SER A 185 -19.43 19.06 13.26
CA SER A 185 -20.67 18.53 13.84
C SER A 185 -20.47 17.49 14.93
N GLN A 186 -19.29 16.86 14.99
CA GLN A 186 -18.98 15.84 16.00
C GLN A 186 -18.53 16.48 17.32
N GLU A 187 -19.13 16.02 18.43
CA GLU A 187 -18.62 16.31 19.76
C GLU A 187 -17.25 15.66 19.93
N SER A 188 -16.23 16.46 20.20
CA SER A 188 -14.87 16.01 20.44
C SER A 188 -14.09 17.04 21.24
N GLY A 189 -13.01 16.61 21.91
CA GLY A 189 -12.08 17.50 22.61
C GLY A 189 -11.15 18.30 21.69
N TYR A 190 -11.38 18.29 20.37
CA TYR A 190 -10.53 18.98 19.41
C TYR A 190 -10.87 20.46 19.30
N THR A 191 -9.83 21.29 19.22
CA THR A 191 -9.93 22.71 18.87
C THR A 191 -10.49 22.89 17.46
N LEU A 192 -11.07 24.06 17.18
CA LEU A 192 -11.56 24.41 15.83
C LEU A 192 -10.51 24.14 14.74
N ARG A 193 -9.26 24.57 14.98
CA ARG A 193 -8.14 24.35 14.06
C ARG A 193 -7.89 22.86 13.81
N GLN A 194 -7.89 22.03 14.87
CA GLN A 194 -7.73 20.58 14.73
C GLN A 194 -8.86 19.95 13.92
N LYS A 195 -10.10 20.41 14.10
CA LYS A 195 -11.26 19.95 13.30
C LYS A 195 -11.13 20.32 11.83
N ILE A 196 -10.67 21.53 11.52
CA ILE A 196 -10.40 21.98 10.14
C ILE A 196 -9.29 21.12 9.50
N VAL A 197 -8.16 20.96 10.20
CA VAL A 197 -7.04 20.15 9.71
C VAL A 197 -7.45 18.69 9.52
N ARG A 198 -8.26 18.14 10.44
CA ARG A 198 -8.78 16.77 10.31
C ARG A 198 -9.67 16.64 9.07
N GLY A 199 -10.61 17.55 8.86
CA GLY A 199 -11.46 17.56 7.66
C GLY A 199 -10.66 17.70 6.36
N LEU A 200 -9.55 18.46 6.39
CA LEU A 200 -8.62 18.53 5.27
C LEU A 200 -7.90 17.19 5.01
N LEU A 201 -7.44 16.51 6.06
CA LEU A 201 -6.83 15.19 5.94
C LEU A 201 -7.85 14.16 5.43
N ASP A 202 -9.08 14.18 5.93
CA ASP A 202 -10.16 13.28 5.49
C ASP A 202 -10.53 13.53 4.02
N TYR A 203 -10.55 14.80 3.59
CA TYR A 203 -10.77 15.13 2.18
C TYR A 203 -9.64 14.61 1.29
N ILE A 204 -8.38 14.86 1.66
CA ILE A 204 -7.21 14.41 0.87
C ILE A 204 -7.14 12.87 0.83
N ALA A 205 -7.38 12.20 1.96
CA ALA A 205 -7.39 10.74 2.03
C ALA A 205 -8.54 10.11 1.23
N GLY A 206 -9.62 10.86 0.98
CA GLY A 206 -10.74 10.43 0.14
C GLY A 206 -10.53 10.65 -1.36
N LEU A 207 -9.42 11.25 -1.79
CA LEU A 207 -9.09 11.42 -3.21
C LEU A 207 -8.50 10.13 -3.77
N SER A 208 -8.91 9.76 -4.97
CA SER A 208 -8.15 8.83 -5.80
C SER A 208 -6.85 9.47 -6.30
N ASP A 209 -5.91 8.65 -6.77
CA ASP A 209 -4.64 9.13 -7.35
C ASP A 209 -4.88 10.16 -8.48
N SER A 210 -5.81 9.87 -9.40
CA SER A 210 -6.12 10.77 -10.52
C SER A 210 -6.69 12.10 -10.05
N GLU A 211 -7.59 12.10 -9.07
CA GLU A 211 -8.14 13.32 -8.47
C GLU A 211 -7.07 14.12 -7.73
N ALA A 212 -6.16 13.47 -7.02
CA ALA A 212 -5.05 14.13 -6.32
C ALA A 212 -4.11 14.81 -7.32
N TYR A 213 -3.72 14.12 -8.41
CA TYR A 213 -2.89 14.71 -9.46
C TYR A 213 -3.58 15.87 -10.18
N HIS A 214 -4.86 15.72 -10.52
CA HIS A 214 -5.65 16.77 -11.14
C HIS A 214 -5.76 18.01 -10.23
N LEU A 215 -6.15 17.81 -8.96
CA LEU A 215 -6.24 18.88 -7.97
C LEU A 215 -4.89 19.60 -7.79
N HIS A 216 -3.79 18.84 -7.71
CA HIS A 216 -2.45 19.42 -7.63
C HIS A 216 -2.11 20.25 -8.86
N ALA A 217 -2.43 19.77 -10.06
CA ALA A 217 -2.19 20.50 -11.30
C ALA A 217 -2.98 21.82 -11.37
N VAL A 218 -4.25 21.79 -10.95
CA VAL A 218 -5.10 22.99 -10.84
C VAL A 218 -4.52 23.99 -9.83
N LEU A 219 -4.15 23.53 -8.63
CA LEU A 219 -3.57 24.39 -7.57
C LEU A 219 -2.24 25.02 -7.99
N ARG A 220 -1.49 24.36 -8.87
CA ARG A 220 -0.20 24.85 -9.39
C ARG A 220 -0.33 25.65 -10.69
N GLY A 221 -1.56 25.84 -11.19
CA GLY A 221 -1.82 26.55 -12.45
C GLY A 221 -1.23 25.85 -13.68
N ARG A 222 -1.00 24.54 -13.60
CA ARG A 222 -0.43 23.73 -14.69
C ARG A 222 -1.49 23.19 -15.63
N GLU A 223 -2.73 23.08 -15.14
CA GLU A 223 -3.88 22.91 -16.00
C GLU A 223 -4.47 24.27 -16.35
N HIS A 224 -4.58 24.56 -17.66
CA HIS A 224 -5.47 25.59 -18.14
C HIS A 224 -6.89 25.08 -17.95
N ALA A 225 -7.57 25.47 -16.85
CA ALA A 225 -9.00 25.27 -16.70
C ALA A 225 -9.75 26.14 -17.74
N GLY A 226 -9.71 25.70 -19.00
CA GLY A 226 -10.47 26.25 -20.12
C GLY A 226 -11.86 25.61 -20.26
N GLN A 227 -12.29 24.78 -19.31
CA GLN A 227 -13.67 24.28 -19.25
C GLN A 227 -14.18 24.35 -17.82
N LEU A 228 -14.74 25.50 -17.48
CA LEU A 228 -15.81 25.57 -16.49
C LEU A 228 -16.95 24.69 -17.01
N HIS A 229 -16.94 23.39 -16.69
CA HIS A 229 -18.13 22.57 -16.84
C HIS A 229 -19.16 23.09 -15.83
N ARG A 230 -19.98 24.02 -16.32
CA ARG A 230 -21.27 24.37 -15.74
C ARG A 230 -22.18 23.18 -16.00
N ASN A 231 -22.57 22.47 -14.93
CA ASN A 231 -23.86 21.79 -14.91
C ASN A 231 -24.94 22.82 -14.59
#